data_AF-A0A135IDK9-F1
#
_entry.id   AF-A0A135IDK9-F1
#
_cell.length_a   1.000
_cell.length_b   1.000
_cell.length_c   1.000
_cell.angle_alpha   90.00
_cell.angle_beta   90.00
_cell.angle_gamma   90.00
#
_symmetry.space_group_name_H-M   'P 1'
#
loop_
_entity.id
_entity.type
_entity.pdbx_description
1 polymer ?
#
loop_
_entity_poly.entity_id
_entity_poly.type
_entity_poly.pdbx_seq_one_letter_code
_entity_poly.pdbx_strand_id
1 'polypeptide(L)'
;MLLVVFTSGVSRAADIEHVLSAMEALNARTEKIIMDAEKNSEAYDAILSKMEEAQGQSNSALAAIRAGNFGKLKSLALANVALGNQYVKEYQRFLSEVGNDSSCYRPEVIDGFNDNIAKVKTFAQRLPQIQVVSSEQDANIALMDLFGNSAYVFVVPTMFAAQTLCIVGDAEPVFEQFNAMEGDIVAGFLAQAMTEGELGDEYDEMEDIEISSLPIDDIAFTDPLVEVCVKTYAASIEATRTDELFDLLCTPPKGSAVQLNDLSHFQGISDVTFIGVSIADLSPLNTLPYLNNVVIENSQVSSLGDLSALKGSLTLLNADVEDITPLITSGLETVYVDDAADCRALSPFLTAEDVVVVFTGGNEEVIVGEDNGSGLYVVTNCTKDSVK
;
A
#
# COMPACT_ATOMS: atom_id res chain seq x y z
N MET A 1 -48.07 -20.58 12.83
CA MET A 1 -47.31 -20.85 11.58
C MET A 1 -47.19 -19.52 10.85
N LEU A 2 -46.28 -18.66 11.31
CA LEU A 2 -45.88 -17.45 10.58
C LEU A 2 -44.55 -17.80 9.91
N LEU A 3 -44.56 -17.94 8.59
CA LEU A 3 -43.33 -17.84 7.81
C LEU A 3 -42.93 -16.35 7.84
N VAL A 4 -41.97 -15.99 8.67
CA VAL A 4 -41.21 -14.76 8.47
C VAL A 4 -40.17 -15.09 7.43
N VAL A 5 -40.41 -14.65 6.19
CA VAL A 5 -39.46 -14.83 5.10
C VAL A 5 -38.35 -13.80 5.29
N PHE A 6 -37.20 -14.24 5.80
CA PHE A 6 -35.93 -13.52 5.75
C PHE A 6 -35.51 -13.36 4.28
N THR A 7 -36.07 -12.36 3.59
CA THR A 7 -35.77 -12.08 2.17
C THR A 7 -34.70 -11.01 2.00
N SER A 8 -34.47 -10.15 2.99
CA SER A 8 -33.56 -9.00 2.88
C SER A 8 -32.07 -9.35 3.10
N GLY A 9 -31.75 -10.31 3.96
CA GLY A 9 -30.36 -10.74 4.18
C GLY A 9 -29.79 -11.59 3.03
N VAL A 10 -30.65 -12.42 2.42
CA VAL A 10 -30.28 -13.25 1.26
C VAL A 10 -30.11 -12.41 0.00
N SER A 11 -30.89 -11.33 -0.18
CA SER A 11 -30.69 -10.42 -1.33
C SER A 11 -29.38 -9.65 -1.20
N ARG A 12 -29.06 -9.12 -0.02
CA ARG A 12 -27.85 -8.30 0.22
C ARG A 12 -26.55 -9.10 0.12
N ALA A 13 -26.54 -10.34 0.60
CA ALA A 13 -25.41 -11.25 0.39
C ALA A 13 -25.21 -11.60 -1.09
N ALA A 14 -26.30 -11.78 -1.85
CA ALA A 14 -26.24 -11.99 -3.30
C ALA A 14 -25.78 -10.74 -4.06
N ASP A 15 -26.09 -9.55 -3.55
CA ASP A 15 -25.60 -8.27 -4.11
C ASP A 15 -24.08 -8.12 -3.92
N ILE A 16 -23.53 -8.50 -2.75
CA ILE A 16 -22.07 -8.51 -2.50
C ILE A 16 -21.36 -9.54 -3.39
N GLU A 17 -21.90 -10.75 -3.50
CA GLU A 17 -21.36 -11.80 -4.37
C GLU A 17 -21.35 -11.35 -5.84
N HIS A 18 -22.37 -10.59 -6.26
CA HIS A 18 -22.42 -9.99 -7.59
C HIS A 18 -21.34 -8.93 -7.80
N VAL A 19 -21.12 -8.04 -6.82
CA VAL A 19 -20.06 -7.02 -6.86
C VAL A 19 -18.67 -7.66 -6.87
N LEU A 20 -18.43 -8.70 -6.05
CA LEU A 20 -17.19 -9.50 -6.08
C LEU A 20 -16.92 -10.06 -7.48
N SER A 21 -17.93 -10.70 -8.08
CA SER A 21 -17.79 -11.27 -9.43
C SER A 21 -17.53 -10.20 -10.50
N ALA A 22 -18.17 -9.03 -10.39
CA ALA A 22 -17.91 -7.90 -11.28
C ALA A 22 -16.47 -7.36 -11.13
N MET A 23 -15.94 -7.32 -9.91
CA MET A 23 -14.56 -6.92 -9.63
C MET A 23 -13.53 -7.94 -10.15
N GLU A 24 -13.74 -9.23 -9.93
CA GLU A 24 -12.90 -10.30 -10.51
C GLU A 24 -12.88 -10.20 -12.03
N ALA A 25 -14.06 -9.95 -12.63
CA ALA A 25 -14.18 -9.79 -14.07
C ALA A 25 -13.52 -8.49 -14.57
N LEU A 26 -13.54 -7.39 -13.79
CA LEU A 26 -12.78 -6.18 -14.09
C LEU A 26 -11.28 -6.50 -14.08
N ASN A 27 -10.78 -7.08 -12.98
CA ASN A 27 -9.38 -7.45 -12.81
C ASN A 27 -8.88 -8.32 -13.97
N ALA A 28 -9.62 -9.38 -14.32
CA ALA A 28 -9.27 -10.25 -15.44
C ALA A 28 -9.23 -9.53 -16.80
N ARG A 29 -10.10 -8.52 -17.01
CA ARG A 29 -10.10 -7.71 -18.25
C ARG A 29 -8.97 -6.68 -18.27
N THR A 30 -8.52 -6.21 -17.11
CA THR A 30 -7.54 -5.12 -17.00
C THR A 30 -6.12 -5.59 -16.68
N GLU A 31 -5.90 -6.82 -16.21
CA GLU A 31 -4.61 -7.38 -15.84
C GLU A 31 -3.55 -7.16 -16.93
N LYS A 32 -3.86 -7.55 -18.17
CA LYS A 32 -2.96 -7.35 -19.30
C LYS A 32 -2.72 -5.86 -19.62
N ILE A 33 -3.72 -5.01 -19.42
CA ILE A 33 -3.60 -3.56 -19.67
C ILE A 33 -2.60 -2.95 -18.68
N ILE A 34 -2.68 -3.36 -17.41
CA ILE A 34 -1.77 -2.94 -16.34
C ILE A 34 -0.35 -3.42 -16.65
N MET A 35 -0.15 -4.72 -16.89
CA MET A 35 1.17 -5.27 -17.22
C MET A 35 1.81 -4.61 -18.46
N ASP A 36 1.02 -4.36 -19.51
CA ASP A 36 1.52 -3.69 -20.72
C ASP A 36 1.92 -2.22 -20.41
N ALA A 37 1.23 -1.55 -19.49
CA ALA A 37 1.52 -0.18 -19.08
C ALA A 37 2.78 -0.10 -18.20
N GLU A 38 2.96 -1.04 -17.27
CA GLU A 38 4.18 -1.20 -16.46
C GLU A 38 5.39 -1.44 -17.34
N LYS A 39 5.29 -2.37 -18.30
CA LYS A 39 6.36 -2.64 -19.27
C LYS A 39 6.73 -1.41 -20.10
N ASN A 40 5.74 -0.59 -20.46
CA ASN A 40 6.02 0.67 -21.15
C ASN A 40 6.72 1.67 -20.24
N SER A 41 6.36 1.73 -18.96
CA SER A 41 7.00 2.54 -17.93
C SER A 41 8.46 2.12 -17.71
N GLU A 42 8.75 0.83 -17.55
CA GLU A 42 10.12 0.30 -17.47
C GLU A 42 10.96 0.69 -18.70
N ALA A 43 10.38 0.52 -19.90
CA ALA A 43 11.06 0.89 -21.14
C ALA A 43 11.26 2.41 -21.28
N TYR A 44 10.40 3.22 -20.65
CA TYR A 44 10.50 4.67 -20.61
C TYR A 44 11.62 5.08 -19.64
N ASP A 45 11.63 4.49 -18.45
CA ASP A 45 12.63 4.72 -17.41
C ASP A 45 14.04 4.38 -17.91
N ALA A 46 14.22 3.22 -18.55
CA ALA A 46 15.51 2.81 -19.11
C ALA A 46 16.09 3.80 -20.15
N ILE A 47 15.25 4.66 -20.75
CA ILE A 47 15.72 5.75 -21.62
C ILE A 47 16.13 6.95 -20.77
N LEU A 48 15.36 7.30 -19.74
CA LEU A 48 15.71 8.37 -18.80
C LEU A 48 17.03 8.08 -18.08
N SER A 49 17.24 6.86 -17.57
CA SER A 49 18.48 6.52 -16.85
C SER A 49 19.71 6.66 -17.75
N LYS A 50 19.60 6.35 -19.05
CA LYS A 50 20.67 6.59 -20.03
C LYS A 50 20.97 8.08 -20.23
N MET A 51 19.94 8.92 -20.17
CA MET A 51 20.11 10.37 -20.26
C MET A 51 20.81 10.91 -18.99
N GLU A 52 20.40 10.43 -17.82
CA GLU A 52 21.03 10.78 -16.54
C GLU A 52 22.49 10.32 -16.47
N GLU A 53 22.78 9.10 -16.91
CA GLU A 53 24.15 8.59 -17.00
C GLU A 53 25.02 9.48 -17.91
N ALA A 54 24.51 9.80 -19.11
CA ALA A 54 25.20 10.69 -20.03
C ALA A 54 25.42 12.09 -19.44
N GLN A 55 24.45 12.62 -18.69
CA GLN A 55 24.58 13.89 -17.98
C GLN A 55 25.66 13.81 -16.90
N GLY A 56 25.65 12.77 -16.07
CA GLY A 56 26.59 12.58 -14.98
C GLY A 56 28.03 12.42 -15.46
N GLN A 57 28.24 11.65 -16.54
CA GLN A 57 29.57 11.41 -17.12
C GLN A 57 30.19 12.66 -17.77
N SER A 58 29.36 13.54 -18.32
CA SER A 58 29.82 14.70 -19.11
C SER A 58 29.62 16.05 -18.41
N ASN A 59 28.84 16.07 -17.33
CA ASN A 59 28.31 17.27 -16.70
C ASN A 59 27.61 18.22 -17.71
N SER A 60 26.91 17.65 -18.69
CA SER A 60 26.26 18.37 -19.80
C SER A 60 24.81 17.94 -19.99
N ALA A 61 23.90 18.90 -19.92
CA ALA A 61 22.49 18.67 -20.20
C ALA A 61 22.26 18.39 -21.69
N LEU A 62 23.04 19.02 -22.57
CA LEU A 62 23.01 18.71 -24.01
C LEU A 62 23.42 17.27 -24.31
N ALA A 63 24.39 16.71 -23.59
CA ALA A 63 24.78 15.32 -23.74
C ALA A 63 23.65 14.37 -23.35
N ALA A 64 22.95 14.67 -22.25
CA ALA A 64 21.75 13.95 -21.80
C ALA A 64 20.65 13.95 -22.88
N ILE A 65 20.29 15.13 -23.40
CA ILE A 65 19.30 15.28 -24.48
C ILE A 65 19.73 14.51 -25.73
N ARG A 66 21.01 14.51 -26.10
CA ARG A 66 21.50 13.75 -27.27
C ARG A 66 21.48 12.25 -27.07
N ALA A 67 21.64 11.77 -25.83
CA ALA A 67 21.52 10.35 -25.49
C ALA A 67 20.05 9.87 -25.47
N GLY A 68 19.10 10.79 -25.28
CA GLY A 68 17.68 10.50 -25.20
C GLY A 68 17.05 10.03 -26.51
N ASN A 69 16.22 8.98 -26.44
CA ASN A 69 15.40 8.53 -27.56
C ASN A 69 13.98 9.12 -27.48
N PHE A 70 13.84 10.40 -27.82
CA PHE A 70 12.56 11.14 -27.75
C PHE A 70 11.45 10.55 -28.61
N GLY A 71 11.79 9.93 -29.75
CA GLY A 71 10.83 9.21 -30.58
C GLY A 71 10.23 8.01 -29.85
N LYS A 72 11.07 7.23 -29.16
CA LYS A 72 10.63 6.09 -28.36
C LYS A 72 9.87 6.54 -27.11
N LEU A 73 10.36 7.55 -26.37
CA LEU A 73 9.66 8.16 -25.22
C LEU A 73 8.24 8.59 -25.61
N LYS A 74 8.10 9.29 -26.75
CA LYS A 74 6.79 9.68 -27.28
C LYS A 74 5.91 8.48 -27.61
N SER A 75 6.45 7.46 -28.27
CA SER A 75 5.67 6.28 -28.62
C SER A 75 5.19 5.52 -27.37
N LEU A 76 6.01 5.42 -26.33
CA LEU A 76 5.69 4.74 -25.07
C LEU A 76 4.62 5.53 -24.29
N ALA A 77 4.78 6.85 -24.18
CA ALA A 77 3.78 7.70 -23.53
C ALA A 77 2.41 7.64 -24.26
N LEU A 78 2.40 7.65 -25.60
CA LEU A 78 1.15 7.49 -26.37
C LEU A 78 0.58 6.06 -26.27
N ALA A 79 1.41 5.04 -26.10
CA ALA A 79 0.94 3.69 -25.81
C ALA A 79 0.24 3.63 -24.44
N ASN A 80 0.80 4.27 -23.40
CA ASN A 80 0.14 4.38 -22.09
C ASN A 80 -1.16 5.18 -22.16
N VAL A 81 -1.24 6.23 -22.98
CA VAL A 81 -2.52 6.91 -23.27
C VAL A 81 -3.54 5.95 -23.87
N ALA A 82 -3.15 5.10 -24.83
CA ALA A 82 -4.06 4.14 -25.44
C ALA A 82 -4.53 3.06 -24.45
N LEU A 83 -3.63 2.59 -23.58
CA LEU A 83 -3.95 1.62 -22.52
C LEU A 83 -4.87 2.23 -21.46
N GLY A 84 -4.63 3.46 -21.02
CA GLY A 84 -5.53 4.14 -20.09
C GLY A 84 -6.93 4.36 -20.65
N ASN A 85 -7.05 4.68 -21.95
CA ASN A 85 -8.36 4.73 -22.60
C ASN A 85 -9.06 3.37 -22.69
N GLN A 86 -8.31 2.26 -22.70
CA GLN A 86 -8.90 0.91 -22.64
C GLN A 86 -9.36 0.60 -21.22
N TYR A 87 -8.54 0.89 -20.21
CA TYR A 87 -8.92 0.71 -18.81
C TYR A 87 -10.19 1.50 -18.46
N VAL A 88 -10.27 2.78 -18.85
CA VAL A 88 -11.47 3.61 -18.61
C VAL A 88 -12.74 2.96 -19.20
N LYS A 89 -12.65 2.30 -20.36
CA LYS A 89 -13.80 1.59 -20.94
C LYS A 89 -14.20 0.36 -20.12
N GLU A 90 -13.22 -0.41 -19.64
CA GLU A 90 -13.48 -1.57 -18.79
C GLU A 90 -14.03 -1.15 -17.43
N TYR A 91 -13.58 -0.02 -16.89
CA TYR A 91 -14.11 0.57 -15.66
C TYR A 91 -15.54 1.09 -15.85
N GLN A 92 -15.84 1.79 -16.96
CA GLN A 92 -17.21 2.18 -17.32
C GLN A 92 -18.13 0.98 -17.46
N ARG A 93 -17.61 -0.12 -18.00
CA ARG A 93 -18.35 -1.39 -18.07
C ARG A 93 -18.59 -1.96 -16.66
N PHE A 94 -17.58 -1.97 -15.81
CA PHE A 94 -17.74 -2.38 -14.41
C PHE A 94 -18.83 -1.56 -13.69
N LEU A 95 -18.85 -0.23 -13.86
CA LEU A 95 -19.91 0.62 -13.30
C LEU A 95 -21.32 0.29 -13.81
N SER A 96 -21.45 -0.35 -14.98
CA SER A 96 -22.73 -0.86 -15.48
C SER A 96 -23.10 -2.26 -14.97
N GLU A 97 -22.12 -2.95 -14.40
CA GLU A 97 -22.22 -4.30 -13.81
C GLU A 97 -22.47 -4.24 -12.29
N VAL A 98 -22.31 -3.07 -11.64
CA VAL A 98 -22.61 -2.86 -10.22
C VAL A 98 -23.85 -1.97 -10.01
N GLY A 99 -24.57 -2.18 -8.91
CA GLY A 99 -25.73 -1.37 -8.52
C GLY A 99 -25.31 0.07 -8.21
N ASN A 100 -26.18 1.05 -8.49
CA ASN A 100 -25.87 2.47 -8.24
C ASN A 100 -25.86 2.86 -6.74
N ASP A 101 -26.34 1.96 -5.90
CA ASP A 101 -26.33 1.99 -4.44
C ASP A 101 -25.10 1.31 -3.83
N SER A 102 -24.26 0.66 -4.66
CA SER A 102 -22.98 0.10 -4.24
C SER A 102 -21.94 1.19 -4.01
N SER A 103 -21.13 1.03 -2.97
CA SER A 103 -19.91 1.79 -2.67
C SER A 103 -18.85 1.64 -3.76
N CYS A 104 -18.94 0.58 -4.57
CA CYS A 104 -18.12 0.38 -5.77
C CYS A 104 -18.63 1.13 -7.00
N TYR A 105 -19.83 1.72 -6.96
CA TYR A 105 -20.31 2.60 -8.02
C TYR A 105 -19.71 4.00 -7.88
N ARG A 106 -18.51 4.18 -8.46
CA ARG A 106 -17.72 5.42 -8.37
C ARG A 106 -17.44 6.09 -9.73
N PRO A 107 -18.47 6.65 -10.39
CA PRO A 107 -18.30 7.29 -11.70
C PRO A 107 -17.37 8.51 -11.67
N GLU A 108 -17.20 9.18 -10.53
CA GLU A 108 -16.36 10.36 -10.37
C GLU A 108 -14.86 10.08 -10.60
N VAL A 109 -14.42 8.84 -10.44
CA VAL A 109 -13.02 8.42 -10.66
C VAL A 109 -12.62 8.53 -12.14
N ILE A 110 -13.59 8.43 -13.07
CA ILE A 110 -13.36 8.51 -14.51
C ILE A 110 -12.76 9.85 -14.91
N ASP A 111 -13.18 10.95 -14.29
CA ASP A 111 -12.67 12.28 -14.61
C ASP A 111 -11.19 12.41 -14.24
N GLY A 112 -10.80 11.90 -13.07
CA GLY A 112 -9.38 11.82 -12.67
C GLY A 112 -8.54 10.99 -13.63
N PHE A 113 -9.08 9.87 -14.13
CA PHE A 113 -8.42 9.06 -15.14
C PHE A 113 -8.23 9.82 -16.46
N ASN A 114 -9.28 10.47 -16.95
CA ASN A 114 -9.24 11.25 -18.18
C ASN A 114 -8.27 12.43 -18.10
N ASP A 115 -8.22 13.11 -16.97
CA ASP A 115 -7.32 14.24 -16.73
C ASP A 115 -5.85 13.80 -16.81
N ASN A 116 -5.47 12.72 -16.14
CA ASN A 116 -4.11 12.21 -16.19
C ASN A 116 -3.74 11.68 -17.59
N ILE A 117 -4.66 10.98 -18.28
CA ILE A 117 -4.47 10.59 -19.68
C ILE A 117 -4.24 11.83 -20.58
N ALA A 118 -4.98 12.91 -20.37
CA ALA A 118 -4.83 14.15 -21.12
C ALA A 118 -3.48 14.84 -20.85
N LYS A 119 -3.00 14.82 -19.60
CA LYS A 119 -1.66 15.32 -19.22
C LYS A 119 -0.56 14.55 -19.93
N VAL A 120 -0.59 13.21 -19.89
CA VAL A 120 0.38 12.35 -20.61
C VAL A 120 0.35 12.62 -22.10
N LYS A 121 -0.85 12.71 -22.70
CA LYS A 121 -1.01 13.01 -24.14
C LYS A 121 -0.40 14.35 -24.51
N THR A 122 -0.67 15.39 -23.72
CA THR A 122 -0.15 16.74 -23.93
C THR A 122 1.37 16.76 -23.83
N PHE A 123 1.91 16.11 -22.80
CA PHE A 123 3.36 15.96 -22.64
C PHE A 123 4.01 15.20 -23.81
N ALA A 124 3.43 14.07 -24.23
CA ALA A 124 3.95 13.28 -25.35
C ALA A 124 4.01 14.07 -26.66
N GLN A 125 3.09 15.04 -26.86
CA GLN A 125 3.10 15.93 -28.02
C GLN A 125 4.24 16.97 -27.96
N ARG A 126 4.70 17.35 -26.76
CA ARG A 126 5.80 18.31 -26.56
C ARG A 126 7.19 17.68 -26.68
N LEU A 127 7.34 16.37 -26.44
CA LEU A 127 8.65 15.67 -26.50
C LEU A 127 9.52 15.98 -27.74
N PRO A 128 8.99 16.09 -28.98
CA PRO A 128 9.81 16.45 -30.14
C PRO A 128 10.43 17.86 -30.07
N GLN A 129 9.81 18.78 -29.33
CA GLN A 129 10.31 20.15 -29.14
C GLN A 129 11.48 20.20 -28.15
N ILE A 130 11.51 19.27 -27.19
CA ILE A 130 12.59 19.11 -26.21
C ILE A 130 13.87 18.62 -26.90
N GLN A 131 13.75 17.85 -27.98
CA GLN A 131 14.89 17.29 -28.72
C GLN A 131 15.71 18.33 -29.51
N VAL A 132 15.12 19.45 -29.92
CA VAL A 132 15.74 20.39 -30.87
C VAL A 132 16.57 21.50 -30.20
N VAL A 133 16.81 21.41 -28.90
CA VAL A 133 17.62 22.38 -28.16
C VAL A 133 19.11 22.33 -28.55
N SER A 134 19.73 23.50 -28.62
CA SER A 134 21.12 23.64 -29.10
C SER A 134 22.09 24.25 -28.09
N SER A 135 21.61 24.74 -26.94
CA SER A 135 22.41 25.35 -25.87
C SER A 135 22.29 24.57 -24.56
N GLU A 136 23.31 24.65 -23.69
CA GLU A 136 23.25 24.02 -22.36
C GLU A 136 22.14 24.62 -21.50
N GLN A 137 21.91 25.93 -21.60
CA GLN A 137 20.86 26.59 -20.84
C GLN A 137 19.46 26.07 -21.24
N ASP A 138 19.20 25.97 -22.54
CA ASP A 138 17.93 25.43 -23.04
C ASP A 138 17.79 23.93 -22.72
N ALA A 139 18.90 23.18 -22.77
CA ALA A 139 18.91 21.76 -22.44
C ALA A 139 18.60 21.50 -20.95
N ASN A 140 19.07 22.35 -20.03
CA ASN A 140 18.72 22.23 -18.62
C ASN A 140 17.23 22.47 -18.38
N ILE A 141 16.64 23.49 -19.02
CA ILE A 141 15.19 23.76 -18.96
C ILE A 141 14.40 22.58 -19.56
N ALA A 142 14.88 22.06 -20.68
CA ALA A 142 14.28 20.93 -21.39
C ALA A 142 14.30 19.63 -20.55
N LEU A 143 15.39 19.36 -19.82
CA LEU A 143 15.46 18.24 -18.88
C LEU A 143 14.53 18.43 -17.69
N MET A 144 14.43 19.63 -17.12
CA MET A 144 13.48 19.91 -16.03
C MET A 144 12.03 19.68 -16.47
N ASP A 145 11.65 20.14 -17.67
CA ASP A 145 10.31 19.87 -18.23
C ASP A 145 10.12 18.37 -18.51
N LEU A 146 11.15 17.67 -19.00
CA LEU A 146 11.10 16.23 -19.26
C LEU A 146 10.85 15.42 -17.97
N PHE A 147 11.69 15.61 -16.94
CA PHE A 147 11.61 14.85 -15.69
C PHE A 147 10.39 15.26 -14.85
N GLY A 148 10.02 16.54 -14.85
CA GLY A 148 8.82 16.98 -14.14
C GLY A 148 7.52 16.41 -14.71
N ASN A 149 7.46 16.16 -16.02
CA ASN A 149 6.27 15.61 -16.66
C ASN A 149 6.34 14.09 -16.91
N SER A 150 7.50 13.44 -16.76
CA SER A 150 7.61 11.98 -16.88
C SER A 150 6.84 11.26 -15.77
N ALA A 151 6.66 11.88 -14.61
CA ALA A 151 5.83 11.37 -13.51
C ALA A 151 4.43 10.92 -13.99
N TYR A 152 3.79 11.68 -14.89
CA TYR A 152 2.48 11.31 -15.42
C TYR A 152 2.49 10.00 -16.22
N VAL A 153 3.61 9.64 -16.85
CA VAL A 153 3.74 8.37 -17.60
C VAL A 153 3.77 7.18 -16.63
N PHE A 154 4.41 7.35 -15.46
CA PHE A 154 4.58 6.34 -14.43
C PHE A 154 3.36 6.17 -13.52
N VAL A 155 2.54 7.21 -13.37
CA VAL A 155 1.33 7.18 -12.53
C VAL A 155 0.17 6.41 -13.20
N VAL A 156 0.17 6.25 -14.52
CA VAL A 156 -0.92 5.56 -15.23
C VAL A 156 -1.13 4.11 -14.76
N PRO A 157 -0.09 3.25 -14.63
CA PRO A 157 -0.23 1.93 -14.03
C PRO A 157 -0.83 1.93 -12.62
N THR A 158 -0.37 2.84 -11.73
CA THR A 158 -0.78 2.84 -10.32
C THR A 158 -2.22 3.33 -10.13
N MET A 159 -2.71 4.20 -11.02
CA MET A 159 -4.12 4.61 -11.06
C MET A 159 -5.09 3.44 -11.22
N PHE A 160 -4.65 2.32 -11.81
CA PHE A 160 -5.50 1.15 -12.09
C PHE A 160 -5.63 0.17 -10.93
N ALA A 161 -4.75 0.24 -9.93
CA ALA A 161 -4.73 -0.68 -8.79
C ALA A 161 -5.59 -0.19 -7.60
N ALA A 162 -5.85 1.12 -7.51
CA ALA A 162 -6.45 1.76 -6.33
C ALA A 162 -7.98 1.55 -6.15
N GLN A 163 -8.64 0.71 -6.97
CA GLN A 163 -10.11 0.61 -7.00
C GLN A 163 -10.66 -0.61 -6.27
N THR A 164 -9.81 -1.47 -5.70
CA THR A 164 -10.19 -2.80 -5.20
C THR A 164 -10.74 -2.79 -3.76
N LEU A 165 -10.75 -1.65 -3.07
CA LEU A 165 -11.15 -1.56 -1.66
C LEU A 165 -12.61 -1.14 -1.42
N CYS A 166 -13.35 -0.78 -2.47
CA CYS A 166 -14.73 -0.28 -2.33
C CYS A 166 -15.71 -1.29 -1.74
N ILE A 167 -15.41 -2.59 -1.84
CA ILE A 167 -16.34 -3.64 -1.39
C ILE A 167 -16.48 -3.74 0.13
N VAL A 168 -15.50 -3.20 0.87
CA VAL A 168 -15.57 -3.10 2.33
C VAL A 168 -16.76 -2.24 2.75
N GLY A 169 -17.08 -1.17 1.99
CA GLY A 169 -18.25 -0.33 2.23
C GLY A 169 -19.59 -1.02 1.92
N ASP A 170 -19.61 -2.00 1.01
CA ASP A 170 -20.83 -2.79 0.72
C ASP A 170 -21.08 -3.90 1.74
N ALA A 171 -20.02 -4.35 2.42
CA ALA A 171 -20.09 -5.36 3.47
C ALA A 171 -20.50 -4.78 4.84
N GLU A 172 -20.25 -3.48 5.09
CA GLU A 172 -20.57 -2.78 6.34
C GLU A 172 -22.05 -2.95 6.79
N PRO A 173 -23.08 -2.79 5.95
CA PRO A 173 -24.48 -2.98 6.36
C PRO A 173 -24.85 -4.44 6.64
N VAL A 174 -24.08 -5.40 6.11
CA VAL A 174 -24.25 -6.84 6.38
C VAL A 174 -23.65 -7.16 7.75
N PHE A 175 -22.47 -6.61 8.07
CA PHE A 175 -21.90 -6.71 9.41
C PHE A 175 -22.80 -6.07 10.47
N GLU A 176 -23.38 -4.89 10.21
CA GLU A 176 -24.38 -4.28 11.11
C GLU A 176 -25.63 -5.15 11.31
N GLN A 177 -26.13 -5.79 10.25
CA GLN A 177 -27.26 -6.72 10.36
C GLN A 177 -26.92 -8.00 11.11
N PHE A 178 -25.73 -8.58 10.89
CA PHE A 178 -25.26 -9.74 11.65
C PHE A 178 -25.07 -9.39 13.11
N ASN A 179 -24.46 -8.25 13.43
CA ASN A 179 -24.31 -7.74 14.80
C ASN A 179 -25.67 -7.47 15.46
N ALA A 180 -26.65 -6.93 14.71
CA ALA A 180 -28.02 -6.75 15.21
C ALA A 180 -28.76 -8.09 15.42
N MET A 181 -28.52 -9.09 14.57
CA MET A 181 -29.13 -10.43 14.69
C MET A 181 -28.51 -11.22 15.85
N GLU A 182 -27.20 -11.11 16.06
CA GLU A 182 -26.51 -11.61 17.25
C GLU A 182 -27.00 -10.87 18.50
N GLY A 183 -27.17 -9.56 18.43
CA GLY A 183 -27.76 -8.75 19.51
C GLY A 183 -29.17 -9.21 19.90
N ASP A 184 -30.04 -9.53 18.94
CA ASP A 184 -31.39 -10.03 19.19
C ASP A 184 -31.40 -11.48 19.73
N ILE A 185 -30.49 -12.33 19.25
CA ILE A 185 -30.32 -13.71 19.75
C ILE A 185 -29.77 -13.68 21.18
N VAL A 186 -28.76 -12.85 21.44
CA VAL A 186 -28.16 -12.62 22.76
C VAL A 186 -29.18 -11.98 23.70
N ALA A 187 -29.99 -11.02 23.25
CA ALA A 187 -31.10 -10.45 24.02
C ALA A 187 -32.20 -11.49 24.32
N GLY A 188 -32.47 -12.41 23.40
CA GLY A 188 -33.38 -13.54 23.61
C GLY A 188 -32.85 -14.53 24.65
N PHE A 189 -31.55 -14.84 24.60
CA PHE A 189 -30.87 -15.67 25.61
C PHE A 189 -30.77 -14.97 26.97
N LEU A 190 -30.52 -13.66 26.99
CA LEU A 190 -30.48 -12.84 28.21
C LEU A 190 -31.88 -12.70 28.83
N ALA A 191 -32.94 -12.50 28.05
CA ALA A 191 -34.31 -12.48 28.57
C ALA A 191 -34.72 -13.83 29.20
N GLN A 192 -34.18 -14.94 28.69
CA GLN A 192 -34.38 -16.28 29.22
C GLN A 192 -33.51 -16.55 30.46
N ALA A 193 -32.31 -15.97 30.53
CA ALA A 193 -31.45 -15.99 31.72
C ALA A 193 -31.96 -15.07 32.84
N MET A 194 -32.60 -13.95 32.51
CA MET A 194 -33.21 -13.01 33.46
C MET A 194 -34.45 -13.59 34.18
N THR A 195 -35.03 -14.68 33.69
CA THR A 195 -36.09 -15.44 34.40
C THR A 195 -35.56 -16.39 35.47
N GLU A 196 -34.26 -16.70 35.47
CA GLU A 196 -33.62 -17.58 36.44
C GLU A 196 -32.49 -16.80 37.12
N GLY A 197 -32.88 -15.94 38.06
CA GLY A 197 -31.96 -15.02 38.71
C GLY A 197 -30.87 -15.72 39.51
N GLU A 198 -29.61 -15.42 39.19
CA GLU A 198 -28.47 -15.41 40.11
C GLU A 198 -27.27 -14.72 39.41
N LEU A 199 -26.66 -13.76 40.12
CA LEU A 199 -25.44 -12.98 39.79
C LEU A 199 -25.71 -11.79 38.85
N GLY A 200 -25.58 -10.51 39.22
CA GLY A 200 -24.85 -9.90 40.33
C GLY A 200 -23.98 -8.78 39.76
N ASP A 201 -24.55 -7.59 39.61
CA ASP A 201 -23.97 -6.24 39.47
C ASP A 201 -22.47 -6.13 39.12
N GLU A 202 -22.08 -6.27 37.85
CA GLU A 202 -20.92 -5.57 37.24
C GLU A 202 -20.93 -5.72 35.69
N TYR A 203 -21.77 -4.96 34.99
CA TYR A 203 -21.71 -4.78 33.52
C TYR A 203 -22.15 -3.35 33.16
N ASP A 204 -21.35 -2.38 33.60
CA ASP A 204 -21.15 -1.06 32.97
C ASP A 204 -19.61 -1.02 32.85
N GLU A 205 -18.95 -1.17 31.71
CA GLU A 205 -18.86 -0.27 30.57
C GLU A 205 -18.22 -1.07 29.40
N MET A 206 -18.86 -1.12 28.24
CA MET A 206 -18.17 -1.40 26.98
C MET A 206 -18.13 -0.07 26.25
N GLU A 207 -17.04 0.66 26.41
CA GLU A 207 -16.83 1.97 25.78
C GLU A 207 -16.87 1.83 24.25
N ASP A 208 -17.71 2.66 23.62
CA ASP A 208 -17.57 3.04 22.23
C ASP A 208 -16.12 3.50 22.00
N ILE A 209 -15.38 2.90 21.05
CA ILE A 209 -14.05 3.40 20.68
C ILE A 209 -14.24 4.74 19.96
N GLU A 210 -14.30 5.83 20.72
CA GLU A 210 -14.11 7.18 20.20
C GLU A 210 -12.70 7.23 19.60
N ILE A 211 -12.59 7.23 18.26
CA ILE A 211 -11.34 7.62 17.60
C ILE A 211 -11.12 9.09 17.95
N SER A 212 -10.28 9.33 18.96
CA SER A 212 -9.91 10.65 19.42
C SER A 212 -9.13 11.35 18.31
N SER A 213 -9.85 12.07 17.47
CA SER A 213 -9.30 12.87 16.38
C SER A 213 -8.85 14.21 16.94
N LEU A 214 -7.56 14.52 16.80
CA LEU A 214 -6.94 15.76 17.26
C LEU A 214 -6.38 16.55 16.07
N PRO A 215 -6.33 17.89 16.13
CA PRO A 215 -5.53 18.65 15.19
C PRO A 215 -4.07 18.21 15.25
N ILE A 216 -3.43 17.97 14.10
CA ILE A 216 -2.04 17.51 14.03
C ILE A 216 -1.08 18.51 14.69
N ASP A 217 -1.37 19.81 14.57
CA ASP A 217 -0.58 20.88 15.17
C ASP A 217 -0.66 20.92 16.71
N ASP A 218 -1.66 20.28 17.30
CA ASP A 218 -1.85 20.19 18.76
C ASP A 218 -1.14 18.96 19.37
N ILE A 219 -0.59 18.07 18.53
CA ILE A 219 0.17 16.90 18.99
C ILE A 219 1.53 17.35 19.54
N ALA A 220 1.81 16.92 20.77
CA ALA A 220 3.10 17.14 21.42
C ALA A 220 4.07 15.99 21.09
N PHE A 221 4.73 16.09 19.93
CA PHE A 221 5.71 15.11 19.49
C PHE A 221 6.91 15.02 20.42
N THR A 222 7.29 13.80 20.77
CA THR A 222 8.50 13.50 21.54
C THR A 222 9.73 13.29 20.64
N ASP A 223 9.51 12.86 19.40
CA ASP A 223 10.54 12.73 18.37
C ASP A 223 10.40 13.86 17.31
N PRO A 224 11.38 14.78 17.23
CA PRO A 224 11.30 15.92 16.32
C PRO A 224 11.39 15.52 14.84
N LEU A 225 11.92 14.34 14.51
CA LEU A 225 11.98 13.86 13.14
C LEU A 225 10.68 13.21 12.72
N VAL A 226 10.00 12.49 13.62
CA VAL A 226 8.62 12.03 13.38
C VAL A 226 7.70 13.23 13.19
N GLU A 227 7.82 14.28 14.01
CA GLU A 227 7.06 15.53 13.83
C GLU A 227 7.22 16.08 12.40
N VAL A 228 8.47 16.19 11.93
CA VAL A 228 8.76 16.69 10.57
C VAL A 228 8.14 15.78 9.52
N CYS A 229 8.29 14.46 9.65
CA CYS A 229 7.73 13.50 8.70
C CYS A 229 6.20 13.62 8.62
N VAL A 230 5.52 13.60 9.78
CA VAL A 230 4.07 13.71 9.86
C VAL A 230 3.58 15.04 9.30
N LYS A 231 4.14 16.17 9.73
CA LYS A 231 3.69 17.49 9.25
C LYS A 231 3.94 17.70 7.77
N THR A 232 5.06 17.17 7.25
CA THR A 232 5.38 17.25 5.81
C THR A 232 4.39 16.42 5.00
N TYR A 233 4.12 15.19 5.43
CA TYR A 233 3.20 14.30 4.74
C TYR A 233 1.77 14.84 4.80
N ALA A 234 1.29 15.22 5.99
CA ALA A 234 -0.03 15.82 6.20
C ALA A 234 -0.24 17.05 5.31
N ALA A 235 0.76 17.95 5.23
CA ALA A 235 0.68 19.12 4.35
C ALA A 235 0.58 18.76 2.86
N SER A 236 1.17 17.64 2.43
CA SER A 236 1.14 17.20 1.03
C SER A 236 -0.25 16.69 0.59
N ILE A 237 -1.03 16.19 1.54
CA ILE A 237 -2.39 15.69 1.33
C ILE A 237 -3.47 16.62 1.90
N GLU A 238 -3.08 17.81 2.38
CA GLU A 238 -3.94 18.79 3.04
C GLU A 238 -4.68 18.24 4.28
N ALA A 239 -4.13 17.22 4.94
CA ALA A 239 -4.66 16.68 6.18
C ALA A 239 -4.34 17.63 7.35
N THR A 240 -5.33 17.81 8.23
CA THR A 240 -5.25 18.68 9.40
C THR A 240 -5.50 17.94 10.71
N ARG A 241 -6.00 16.70 10.63
CA ARG A 241 -6.40 15.90 11.79
C ARG A 241 -5.73 14.52 11.79
N THR A 242 -5.56 13.94 12.98
CA THR A 242 -4.84 12.68 13.16
C THR A 242 -5.50 11.45 12.52
N ASP A 243 -6.82 11.48 12.33
CA ASP A 243 -7.62 10.43 11.68
C ASP A 243 -7.65 10.55 10.15
N GLU A 244 -7.09 11.62 9.58
CA GLU A 244 -7.00 11.84 8.14
C GLU A 244 -5.71 11.27 7.53
N LEU A 245 -4.77 10.77 8.36
CA LEU A 245 -3.52 10.17 7.91
C LEU A 245 -3.65 8.65 7.84
N PHE A 246 -3.66 8.13 6.62
CA PHE A 246 -3.66 6.68 6.33
C PHE A 246 -2.26 6.16 6.02
N ASP A 247 -1.45 6.95 5.31
CA ASP A 247 -0.05 6.60 5.05
C ASP A 247 0.91 7.53 5.80
N LEU A 248 2.12 7.06 6.07
CA LEU A 248 3.23 7.88 6.50
C LEU A 248 4.51 7.52 5.75
N LEU A 249 5.02 8.45 4.95
CA LEU A 249 6.36 8.36 4.37
C LEU A 249 7.35 9.22 5.16
N CYS A 250 8.34 8.59 5.79
CA CYS A 250 9.35 9.24 6.60
C CYS A 250 10.76 9.00 6.06
N THR A 251 11.37 10.05 5.52
CA THR A 251 12.69 10.02 4.87
C THR A 251 13.63 11.11 5.43
N PRO A 252 13.94 11.10 6.73
CA PRO A 252 14.87 12.07 7.30
C PRO A 252 16.30 11.83 6.78
N PRO A 253 17.27 12.71 7.07
CA PRO A 253 18.66 12.51 6.67
C PRO A 253 19.19 11.13 7.08
N LYS A 254 19.96 10.49 6.21
CA LYS A 254 20.43 9.11 6.40
C LYS A 254 21.15 8.92 7.75
N GLY A 255 20.79 7.86 8.47
CA GLY A 255 21.33 7.50 9.78
C GLY A 255 20.68 8.25 10.95
N SER A 256 19.61 9.00 10.70
CA SER A 256 18.89 9.68 11.78
C SER A 256 18.20 8.67 12.69
N ALA A 257 18.37 8.82 14.00
CA ALA A 257 17.67 8.02 15.00
C ALA A 257 16.23 8.51 15.16
N VAL A 258 15.26 7.61 15.09
CA VAL A 258 13.82 7.91 15.15
C VAL A 258 13.13 7.01 16.19
N GLN A 259 12.27 7.59 17.01
CA GLN A 259 11.40 6.89 17.96
C GLN A 259 9.95 6.98 17.52
N LEU A 260 9.23 5.85 17.54
CA LEU A 260 7.91 5.73 16.93
C LEU A 260 6.74 5.96 17.89
N ASN A 261 7.00 6.33 19.15
CA ASN A 261 5.97 6.45 20.19
C ASN A 261 4.84 7.43 19.82
N ASP A 262 5.19 8.51 19.12
CA ASP A 262 4.24 9.54 18.70
C ASP A 262 3.23 9.04 17.66
N LEU A 263 3.49 7.91 16.99
CA LEU A 263 2.56 7.34 16.01
C LEU A 263 1.26 6.86 16.66
N SER A 264 1.26 6.56 17.95
CA SER A 264 0.06 6.17 18.71
C SER A 264 -1.07 7.23 18.66
N HIS A 265 -0.78 8.47 18.26
CA HIS A 265 -1.80 9.49 18.03
C HIS A 265 -2.56 9.35 16.71
N PHE A 266 -2.08 8.54 15.77
CA PHE A 266 -2.56 8.43 14.39
C PHE A 266 -3.21 7.07 14.13
N GLN A 267 -4.36 6.86 14.77
CA GLN A 267 -5.06 5.58 14.79
C GLN A 267 -5.57 5.12 13.42
N GLY A 268 -5.64 6.02 12.42
CA GLY A 268 -6.06 5.72 11.05
C GLY A 268 -4.95 5.19 10.13
N ILE A 269 -3.69 5.18 10.58
CA ILE A 269 -2.56 4.76 9.74
C ILE A 269 -2.69 3.27 9.39
N SER A 270 -2.67 2.98 8.08
CA SER A 270 -2.62 1.64 7.50
C SER A 270 -1.25 1.28 6.93
N ASP A 271 -0.48 2.28 6.52
CA ASP A 271 0.80 2.08 5.82
C ASP A 271 1.87 3.01 6.39
N VAL A 272 3.04 2.47 6.72
CA VAL A 272 4.21 3.27 7.12
C VAL A 272 5.44 2.88 6.34
N THR A 273 6.18 3.88 5.86
CA THR A 273 7.45 3.70 5.15
C THR A 273 8.53 4.54 5.81
N PHE A 274 9.61 3.90 6.25
CA PHE A 274 10.77 4.54 6.83
C PHE A 274 12.01 4.27 5.96
N ILE A 275 12.68 5.34 5.51
CA ILE A 275 13.84 5.22 4.63
C ILE A 275 15.06 5.90 5.25
N GLY A 276 16.16 5.16 5.35
CA GLY A 276 17.44 5.71 5.78
C GLY A 276 17.54 6.02 7.28
N VAL A 277 16.74 5.38 8.13
CA VAL A 277 16.64 5.69 9.57
C VAL A 277 17.32 4.66 10.45
N SER A 278 17.54 5.01 11.72
CA SER A 278 17.89 4.08 12.78
C SER A 278 16.73 4.06 13.78
N ILE A 279 16.03 2.93 13.86
CA ILE A 279 14.86 2.74 14.73
C ILE A 279 15.28 1.93 15.93
N ALA A 280 15.07 2.49 17.12
CA ALA A 280 15.42 1.80 18.36
C ALA A 280 14.47 0.63 18.66
N ASP A 281 13.16 0.81 18.43
CA ASP A 281 12.13 -0.17 18.73
C ASP A 281 10.89 0.00 17.83
N LEU A 282 10.37 -1.11 17.27
CA LEU A 282 9.14 -1.15 16.48
C LEU A 282 7.87 -1.42 17.30
N SER A 283 7.99 -1.76 18.59
CA SER A 283 6.81 -2.05 19.44
C SER A 283 5.69 -0.99 19.41
N PRO A 284 5.94 0.33 19.21
CA PRO A 284 4.85 1.29 19.10
C PRO A 284 3.89 1.04 17.92
N LEU A 285 4.34 0.36 16.86
CA LEU A 285 3.49 0.00 15.72
C LEU A 285 2.38 -0.97 16.09
N ASN A 286 2.57 -1.77 17.15
CA ASN A 286 1.56 -2.71 17.67
C ASN A 286 0.33 -2.01 18.26
N THR A 287 0.38 -0.68 18.45
CA THR A 287 -0.73 0.13 18.95
C THR A 287 -1.64 0.68 17.84
N LEU A 288 -1.30 0.43 16.57
CA LEU A 288 -2.04 0.93 15.42
C LEU A 288 -3.02 -0.14 14.90
N PRO A 289 -4.34 0.05 15.06
CA PRO A 289 -5.33 -1.00 14.85
C PRO A 289 -5.54 -1.35 13.37
N TYR A 290 -5.24 -0.44 12.46
CA TYR A 290 -5.42 -0.62 11.02
C TYR A 290 -4.11 -0.78 10.25
N LEU A 291 -2.97 -0.82 10.96
CA LEU A 291 -1.66 -0.94 10.31
C LEU A 291 -1.54 -2.31 9.65
N ASN A 292 -1.42 -2.32 8.33
CA ASN A 292 -1.35 -3.53 7.52
C ASN A 292 -0.02 -3.66 6.79
N ASN A 293 0.71 -2.55 6.57
CA ASN A 293 1.92 -2.59 5.77
C ASN A 293 3.00 -1.68 6.36
N VAL A 294 4.16 -2.28 6.59
CA VAL A 294 5.34 -1.61 7.16
C VAL A 294 6.51 -1.81 6.21
N VAL A 295 7.09 -0.73 5.71
CA VAL A 295 8.27 -0.75 4.84
C VAL A 295 9.43 -0.07 5.56
N ILE A 296 10.53 -0.79 5.73
CA ILE A 296 11.78 -0.30 6.31
C ILE A 296 12.87 -0.47 5.26
N GLU A 297 13.38 0.63 4.74
CA GLU A 297 14.35 0.64 3.65
C GLU A 297 15.65 1.32 4.08
N ASN A 298 16.81 0.75 3.71
CA ASN A 298 18.13 1.36 3.92
C ASN A 298 18.40 1.78 5.39
N SER A 299 17.84 1.02 6.33
CA SER A 299 17.68 1.43 7.74
C SER A 299 18.29 0.41 8.71
N GLN A 300 18.39 0.78 9.98
CA GLN A 300 18.80 -0.11 11.07
C GLN A 300 17.67 -0.22 12.09
N VAL A 301 17.42 -1.41 12.60
CA VAL A 301 16.41 -1.70 13.63
C VAL A 301 17.07 -2.46 14.77
N SER A 302 17.15 -1.85 15.95
CA SER A 302 17.74 -2.49 17.13
C SER A 302 16.80 -3.47 17.81
N SER A 303 15.50 -3.20 17.83
CA SER A 303 14.48 -4.06 18.42
C SER A 303 13.23 -4.09 17.58
N LEU A 304 12.69 -5.29 17.36
CA LEU A 304 11.35 -5.49 16.80
C LEU A 304 10.24 -5.35 17.84
N GLY A 305 10.56 -5.60 19.13
CA GLY A 305 9.60 -5.55 20.21
C GLY A 305 8.48 -6.58 20.10
N ASP A 306 7.32 -6.27 20.69
CA ASP A 306 6.10 -7.06 20.53
C ASP A 306 5.31 -6.57 19.31
N LEU A 307 5.09 -7.46 18.34
CA LEU A 307 4.31 -7.24 17.12
C LEU A 307 3.16 -8.24 16.98
N SER A 308 2.67 -8.80 18.10
CA SER A 308 1.66 -9.87 18.12
C SER A 308 0.27 -9.45 17.61
N ALA A 309 -0.08 -8.17 17.75
CA ALA A 309 -1.35 -7.60 17.30
C ALA A 309 -1.30 -7.11 15.85
N LEU A 310 -0.10 -6.91 15.28
CA LEU A 310 0.07 -6.42 13.92
C LEU A 310 -0.28 -7.51 12.90
N LYS A 311 -1.38 -7.35 12.17
CA LYS A 311 -1.85 -8.29 11.14
C LYS A 311 -1.56 -7.66 9.77
N GLY A 312 -0.61 -8.22 9.02
CA GLY A 312 -0.21 -7.63 7.74
C GLY A 312 1.21 -8.01 7.31
N SER A 313 1.83 -7.12 6.52
CA SER A 313 3.14 -7.33 5.94
C SER A 313 4.23 -6.40 6.48
N LEU A 314 5.42 -6.95 6.69
CA LEU A 314 6.64 -6.21 6.98
C LEU A 314 7.66 -6.40 5.86
N THR A 315 8.11 -5.32 5.24
CA THR A 315 9.09 -5.33 4.16
C THR A 315 10.39 -4.68 4.63
N LEU A 316 11.47 -5.46 4.64
CA LEU A 316 12.82 -5.07 5.03
C LEU A 316 13.69 -5.04 3.77
N LEU A 317 14.03 -3.85 3.29
CA LEU A 317 14.82 -3.64 2.07
C LEU A 317 16.18 -3.05 2.42
N ASN A 318 17.25 -3.82 2.28
CA ASN A 318 18.60 -3.41 2.73
C ASN A 318 18.54 -2.85 4.17
N ALA A 319 17.81 -3.54 5.04
CA ALA A 319 17.62 -3.18 6.44
C ALA A 319 18.38 -4.14 7.35
N ASP A 320 19.08 -3.57 8.33
CA ASP A 320 19.86 -4.32 9.31
C ASP A 320 19.06 -4.44 10.62
N VAL A 321 18.58 -5.64 10.93
CA VAL A 321 17.80 -5.94 12.14
C VAL A 321 18.67 -6.77 13.09
N GLU A 322 18.89 -6.28 14.31
CA GLU A 322 19.83 -6.90 15.25
C GLU A 322 19.42 -8.33 15.65
N ASP A 323 18.13 -8.55 15.91
CA ASP A 323 17.54 -9.87 16.14
C ASP A 323 16.19 -9.98 15.45
N ILE A 324 16.09 -10.88 14.47
CA ILE A 324 14.89 -11.10 13.66
C ILE A 324 13.95 -12.18 14.25
N THR A 325 14.40 -12.89 15.28
CA THR A 325 13.66 -14.00 15.91
C THR A 325 12.25 -13.62 16.41
N PRO A 326 12.00 -12.41 16.95
CA PRO A 326 10.66 -12.01 17.37
C PRO A 326 9.58 -12.09 16.29
N LEU A 327 9.95 -12.07 15.00
CA LEU A 327 8.97 -12.23 13.91
C LEU A 327 8.26 -13.59 13.95
N ILE A 328 8.91 -14.64 14.46
CA ILE A 328 8.32 -15.99 14.58
C ILE A 328 7.02 -15.97 15.39
N THR A 329 6.95 -15.11 16.41
CA THR A 329 5.78 -14.99 17.31
C THR A 329 4.96 -13.73 17.03
N SER A 330 5.23 -13.04 15.92
CA SER A 330 4.46 -11.86 15.53
C SER A 330 3.07 -12.23 15.01
N GLY A 331 2.20 -11.23 14.88
CA GLY A 331 0.92 -11.38 14.23
C GLY A 331 0.96 -11.30 12.70
N LEU A 332 2.16 -11.06 12.12
CA LEU A 332 2.34 -10.78 10.71
C LEU A 332 2.03 -12.01 9.86
N GLU A 333 1.46 -11.74 8.68
CA GLU A 333 1.15 -12.78 7.69
C GLU A 333 2.35 -12.98 6.77
N THR A 334 3.03 -11.90 6.39
CA THR A 334 4.15 -11.95 5.45
C THR A 334 5.28 -11.01 5.85
N VAL A 335 6.51 -11.49 5.73
CA VAL A 335 7.73 -10.70 5.88
C VAL A 335 8.55 -10.81 4.60
N TYR A 336 8.86 -9.69 3.98
CA TYR A 336 9.81 -9.62 2.86
C TYR A 336 11.17 -9.19 3.40
N VAL A 337 12.22 -9.94 3.07
CA VAL A 337 13.61 -9.62 3.42
C VAL A 337 14.45 -9.60 2.16
N ASP A 338 14.72 -8.40 1.65
CA ASP A 338 15.53 -8.17 0.46
C ASP A 338 16.86 -7.53 0.85
N ASP A 339 17.95 -8.03 0.27
CA ASP A 339 19.31 -7.56 0.50
C ASP A 339 19.71 -7.54 1.99
N ALA A 340 19.41 -8.63 2.71
CA ALA A 340 19.85 -8.81 4.08
C ALA A 340 21.38 -8.67 4.21
N ALA A 341 21.84 -7.90 5.20
CA ALA A 341 23.27 -7.74 5.47
C ALA A 341 23.97 -9.07 5.82
N ASP A 342 23.27 -9.97 6.52
CA ASP A 342 23.71 -11.34 6.81
C ASP A 342 22.54 -12.33 6.70
N CYS A 343 22.47 -13.07 5.59
CA CYS A 343 21.44 -14.09 5.37
C CYS A 343 21.39 -15.18 6.46
N ARG A 344 22.46 -15.40 7.24
CA ARG A 344 22.47 -16.38 8.33
C ARG A 344 21.52 -16.00 9.47
N ALA A 345 21.15 -14.72 9.59
CA ALA A 345 20.15 -14.26 10.54
C ALA A 345 18.78 -14.93 10.32
N LEU A 346 18.50 -15.44 9.12
CA LEU A 346 17.24 -16.13 8.79
C LEU A 346 17.22 -17.60 9.24
N SER A 347 18.32 -18.14 9.78
CA SER A 347 18.42 -19.54 10.19
C SER A 347 17.35 -19.99 11.20
N PRO A 348 16.88 -19.17 12.17
CA PRO A 348 15.83 -19.57 13.10
C PRO A 348 14.52 -19.94 12.39
N PHE A 349 14.19 -19.26 11.29
CA PHE A 349 12.95 -19.50 10.52
C PHE A 349 12.89 -20.88 9.88
N LEU A 350 14.04 -21.50 9.57
CA LEU A 350 14.08 -22.82 8.93
C LEU A 350 13.69 -23.96 9.86
N THR A 351 13.60 -23.69 11.17
CA THR A 351 13.27 -24.68 12.19
C THR A 351 11.97 -24.40 12.94
N ALA A 352 11.30 -23.28 12.64
CA ALA A 352 10.05 -22.91 13.26
C ALA A 352 8.88 -23.71 12.64
N GLU A 353 7.95 -24.20 13.47
CA GLU A 353 6.85 -25.08 13.04
C GLU A 353 5.81 -24.36 12.17
N ASP A 354 5.60 -23.05 12.40
CA ASP A 354 4.58 -22.23 11.72
C ASP A 354 5.20 -21.11 10.86
N VAL A 355 6.34 -21.39 10.22
CA VAL A 355 7.00 -20.44 9.31
C VAL A 355 7.30 -21.12 7.98
N VAL A 356 6.88 -20.48 6.88
CA VAL A 356 7.21 -20.88 5.51
C VAL A 356 8.20 -19.88 4.93
N VAL A 357 9.39 -20.34 4.55
CA VAL A 357 10.42 -19.51 3.94
C VAL A 357 10.47 -19.76 2.44
N VAL A 358 10.34 -18.69 1.65
CA VAL A 358 10.41 -18.68 0.18
C VAL A 358 11.67 -17.96 -0.25
N PHE A 359 12.60 -18.69 -0.84
CA PHE A 359 13.87 -18.16 -1.36
C PHE A 359 13.75 -17.85 -2.85
N THR A 360 14.00 -16.59 -3.22
CA THR A 360 13.88 -16.08 -4.60
C THR A 360 15.22 -15.69 -5.23
N GLY A 361 16.32 -15.68 -4.45
CA GLY A 361 17.65 -15.26 -4.93
C GLY A 361 18.41 -16.26 -5.81
N GLY A 362 17.87 -17.45 -6.03
CA GLY A 362 18.47 -18.49 -6.87
C GLY A 362 18.00 -18.45 -8.32
N ASN A 363 18.45 -19.42 -9.12
CA ASN A 363 17.89 -19.62 -10.47
C ASN A 363 16.46 -20.18 -10.45
N GLU A 364 16.07 -20.77 -9.32
CA GLU A 364 14.75 -21.36 -9.07
C GLU A 364 14.30 -20.97 -7.67
N GLU A 365 12.98 -20.81 -7.49
CA GLU A 365 12.37 -20.57 -6.19
C GLU A 365 12.46 -21.82 -5.31
N VAL A 366 12.84 -21.66 -4.04
CA VAL A 366 12.94 -22.76 -3.09
C VAL A 366 12.07 -22.46 -1.86
N ILE A 367 11.16 -23.37 -1.54
CA ILE A 367 10.27 -23.26 -0.38
C ILE A 367 10.74 -24.21 0.73
N VAL A 368 10.76 -23.73 1.97
CA VAL A 368 11.08 -24.50 3.18
C VAL A 368 10.02 -24.26 4.24
N GLY A 369 9.44 -25.33 4.78
CA GLY A 369 8.30 -25.28 5.71
C GLY A 369 7.08 -25.97 5.11
N GLU A 370 6.09 -26.25 5.95
CA GLU A 370 4.79 -26.76 5.52
C GLU A 370 3.75 -25.65 5.66
N ASP A 371 3.02 -25.38 4.58
CA ASP A 371 1.92 -24.44 4.62
C ASP A 371 0.69 -25.10 5.26
N ASN A 372 0.36 -24.66 6.47
CA ASN A 372 -0.81 -25.09 7.23
C ASN A 372 -1.96 -24.08 7.21
N GLY A 373 -1.84 -22.99 6.45
CA GLY A 373 -2.85 -21.94 6.31
C GLY A 373 -2.92 -20.93 7.48
N SER A 374 -2.01 -20.98 8.45
CA SER A 374 -1.98 -20.05 9.59
C SER A 374 -0.57 -19.63 10.03
N GLY A 375 0.44 -19.88 9.21
CA GLY A 375 1.85 -19.58 9.51
C GLY A 375 2.36 -18.28 8.88
N LEU A 376 3.47 -17.77 9.40
CA LEU A 376 4.19 -16.62 8.85
C LEU A 376 4.90 -17.01 7.55
N TYR A 377 4.71 -16.22 6.48
CA TYR A 377 5.48 -16.36 5.26
C TYR A 377 6.68 -15.41 5.25
N VAL A 378 7.89 -15.94 5.05
CA VAL A 378 9.11 -15.14 4.92
C VAL A 378 9.62 -15.28 3.49
N VAL A 379 9.55 -14.21 2.70
CA VAL A 379 10.05 -14.17 1.32
C VAL A 379 11.39 -13.44 1.29
N THR A 380 12.41 -14.03 0.67
CA THR A 380 13.76 -13.45 0.70
C THR A 380 14.57 -13.70 -0.56
N ASN A 381 15.38 -12.71 -0.95
CA ASN A 381 16.38 -12.85 -2.02
C ASN A 381 17.66 -13.56 -1.55
N CYS A 382 17.76 -13.98 -0.29
CA CYS A 382 18.80 -14.91 0.13
C CYS A 382 18.65 -16.25 -0.61
N THR A 383 19.72 -17.05 -0.61
CA THR A 383 19.65 -18.44 -1.06
C THR A 383 19.58 -19.37 0.14
N LYS A 384 18.94 -20.53 0.01
CA LYS A 384 18.88 -21.55 1.07
C LYS A 384 20.25 -21.95 1.61
N ASP A 385 21.29 -21.95 0.76
CA ASP A 385 22.65 -22.27 1.20
C ASP A 385 23.34 -21.11 1.94
N SER A 386 23.00 -19.86 1.63
CA SER A 386 23.52 -18.69 2.34
C SER A 386 22.97 -18.50 3.76
N VAL A 387 21.86 -19.18 4.09
CA VAL A 387 21.25 -19.16 5.43
C VAL A 387 21.88 -20.21 6.37
N LYS A 388 22.62 -21.19 5.84
CA LYS A 388 23.19 -22.31 6.60
C LYS A 388 24.43 -21.95 7.43
#